data_AF-A0A924IVW1-F1
#
_entry.id   AF-A0A924IVW1-F1
#
_cell.length_a   1.000
_cell.length_b   1.000
_cell.length_c   1.000
_cell.angle_alpha   90.00
_cell.angle_beta   90.00
_cell.angle_gamma   90.00
#
_symmetry.space_group_name_H-M   'P 1'
#
loop_
_entity.id
_entity.type
_entity.pdbx_description
1 polymer ?
#
loop_
_entity_poly.entity_id
_entity_poly.type
_entity_poly.pdbx_seq_one_letter_code
_entity_poly.pdbx_strand_id
1 'polypeptide(L)'
;MPRKNPPQVNKYIDLLTDFGFKRIFGSEPNKDLLIDLLNSVLSGRKHIVSLEYNKNEHTADSNEEGSAIFDLSCTGEDGEKFIIEVQRGRQGNFKQRAIFYTSVLAAAQAPKGNRKGWAYQLPEIYFIALLEDFSVDANSDGRYVQDICLANRNTGTVFYEGLSYIFLELVNFAMREDELKSDLDKWLYVLKNISRMDKMPLFTRKTIFEKVFSIAEYVNMSKEEKTMYNSALKRKWDNQNVLDYA
;
A
#
# COMPACT_ATOMS: atom_id res chain seq x y z
N MET A 1 20.52 -5.56 -28.39
CA MET A 1 20.44 -6.46 -27.22
C MET A 1 20.56 -5.61 -25.98
N PRO A 2 19.53 -5.46 -25.13
CA PRO A 2 19.76 -4.87 -23.83
C PRO A 2 20.39 -5.95 -22.95
N ARG A 3 21.70 -5.84 -22.73
CA ARG A 3 22.34 -6.43 -21.55
C ARG A 3 21.64 -5.83 -20.33
N LYS A 4 20.92 -6.62 -19.54
CA LYS A 4 20.54 -6.21 -18.20
C LYS A 4 21.08 -7.27 -17.24
N ASN A 5 22.13 -6.90 -16.51
CA ASN A 5 22.70 -7.71 -15.44
C ASN A 5 21.60 -8.17 -14.47
N PRO A 6 21.74 -9.34 -13.81
CA PRO A 6 20.79 -9.76 -12.78
C PRO A 6 20.60 -8.66 -11.72
N PRO A 7 19.41 -8.59 -11.08
CA PRO A 7 19.13 -7.54 -10.11
C PRO A 7 20.19 -7.52 -9.02
N GLN A 8 20.84 -6.38 -8.84
CA GLN A 8 21.85 -6.19 -7.80
C GLN A 8 21.17 -5.85 -6.47
N VAL A 9 21.69 -6.45 -5.40
CA VAL A 9 21.29 -6.11 -4.04
C VAL A 9 21.98 -4.81 -3.66
N ASN A 10 21.19 -3.78 -3.42
CA ASN A 10 21.66 -2.48 -2.94
C ASN A 10 21.75 -2.47 -1.41
N LYS A 11 22.31 -1.38 -0.85
CA LYS A 11 22.44 -1.20 0.60
C LYS A 11 21.09 -1.30 1.32
N TYR A 12 20.07 -0.65 0.77
CA TYR A 12 18.70 -0.74 1.27
C TYR A 12 17.84 -1.58 0.32
N ILE A 13 16.91 -2.34 0.90
CA ILE A 13 15.97 -3.16 0.13
C ILE A 13 14.89 -2.29 -0.54
N ASP A 14 14.30 -2.84 -1.60
CA ASP A 14 13.13 -2.26 -2.26
C ASP A 14 11.85 -2.52 -1.46
N LEU A 15 11.29 -1.44 -0.90
CA LEU A 15 10.08 -1.47 -0.07
C LEU A 15 8.80 -1.74 -0.85
N LEU A 16 8.83 -1.63 -2.18
CA LEU A 16 7.68 -1.95 -3.04
C LEU A 16 7.67 -3.42 -3.48
N THR A 17 8.63 -4.24 -3.01
CA THR A 17 8.52 -5.70 -3.10
C THR A 17 7.55 -6.22 -2.04
N ASP A 18 6.84 -7.31 -2.31
CA ASP A 18 5.98 -8.01 -1.34
C ASP A 18 6.71 -8.26 -0.01
N PHE A 19 7.96 -8.73 -0.08
CA PHE A 19 8.82 -8.92 1.08
C PHE A 19 9.15 -7.59 1.80
N GLY A 20 9.61 -6.58 1.06
CA GLY A 20 10.04 -5.31 1.63
C GLY A 20 8.90 -4.57 2.30
N PHE A 21 7.73 -4.55 1.67
CA PHE A 21 6.54 -3.91 2.22
C PHE A 21 6.09 -4.59 3.50
N LYS A 22 5.96 -5.92 3.52
CA LYS A 22 5.58 -6.69 4.71
C LYS A 22 6.62 -6.62 5.83
N ARG A 23 7.91 -6.53 5.48
CA ARG A 23 8.99 -6.33 6.48
C ARG A 23 8.82 -5.01 7.23
N ILE A 24 8.56 -3.92 6.51
CA ILE A 24 8.41 -2.59 7.11
C ILE A 24 7.06 -2.46 7.81
N PHE A 25 5.97 -2.80 7.14
CA PHE A 25 4.62 -2.45 7.58
C PHE A 25 3.79 -3.62 8.08
N GLY A 26 4.29 -4.86 8.03
CA GLY A 26 3.52 -6.06 8.35
C GLY A 26 3.88 -6.75 9.66
N SER A 27 4.71 -6.12 10.50
CA SER A 27 5.11 -6.69 11.79
C SER A 27 4.64 -5.83 12.97
N GLU A 28 4.27 -6.49 14.06
CA GLU A 28 3.81 -5.84 15.30
C GLU A 28 4.81 -4.80 15.84
N PRO A 29 6.14 -5.07 15.90
CA PRO A 29 7.11 -4.07 16.36
C PRO A 29 7.21 -2.81 15.50
N ASN A 30 6.71 -2.85 14.26
CA ASN A 30 6.82 -1.77 13.28
C ASN A 30 5.45 -1.14 12.94
N LYS A 31 4.42 -1.43 13.73
CA LYS A 31 3.05 -0.95 13.49
C LYS A 31 2.93 0.57 13.47
N ASP A 32 3.75 1.25 14.27
CA ASP A 32 3.92 2.71 14.26
C ASP A 32 4.26 3.26 12.86
N LEU A 33 5.06 2.54 12.06
CA LEU A 33 5.39 2.93 10.69
C LEU A 33 4.16 2.96 9.79
N LEU A 34 3.28 1.97 9.92
CA LEU A 34 2.05 1.90 9.14
C LEU A 34 1.05 2.97 9.58
N ILE A 35 0.91 3.19 10.88
CA ILE A 35 0.05 4.26 11.44
C ILE A 35 0.48 5.63 10.89
N ASP A 36 1.78 5.93 10.92
CA ASP A 36 2.32 7.19 10.42
C ASP A 36 2.08 7.39 8.92
N LEU A 37 2.29 6.33 8.12
CA LEU A 37 1.96 6.34 6.69
C LEU A 37 0.47 6.58 6.45
N LEU A 38 -0.41 5.84 7.12
CA LEU A 38 -1.87 5.97 6.92
C LEU A 38 -2.37 7.36 7.34
N ASN A 39 -1.87 7.91 8.44
CA ASN A 39 -2.19 9.28 8.86
C ASN A 39 -1.76 10.31 7.83
N SER A 40 -0.60 10.12 7.20
CA SER A 40 -0.13 10.95 6.10
C SER A 40 -1.06 10.85 4.88
N VAL A 41 -1.51 9.64 4.53
CA VAL A 41 -2.44 9.37 3.42
C VAL A 41 -3.81 10.01 3.66
N LEU A 42 -4.34 9.90 4.88
CA LEU A 42 -5.66 10.45 5.22
C LEU A 42 -5.65 11.99 5.34
N SER A 43 -4.46 12.60 5.44
CA SER A 43 -4.27 14.06 5.34
C SER A 43 -5.21 14.86 6.26
N GLY A 44 -5.37 14.39 7.50
CA GLY A 44 -6.20 15.06 8.52
C GLY A 44 -7.70 14.79 8.43
N ARG A 45 -8.19 14.03 7.42
CA ARG A 45 -9.59 13.55 7.40
C ARG A 45 -9.89 12.68 8.62
N LYS A 46 -8.90 11.92 9.06
CA LYS A 46 -8.96 11.04 10.22
C LYS A 46 -7.55 10.86 10.79
N HIS A 47 -7.48 10.61 12.09
CA HIS A 47 -6.24 10.33 12.82
C HIS A 47 -6.33 8.96 13.49
N ILE A 48 -5.50 8.03 13.04
CA ILE A 48 -5.37 6.68 13.56
C ILE A 48 -4.37 6.70 14.71
N VAL A 49 -4.80 6.25 15.89
CA VAL A 49 -3.94 6.12 17.06
C VAL A 49 -3.39 4.69 17.19
N SER A 50 -4.20 3.69 16.86
CA SER A 50 -3.80 2.28 16.92
C SER A 50 -4.41 1.43 15.81
N LEU A 51 -3.76 0.30 15.53
CA LEU A 51 -4.18 -0.67 14.52
C LEU A 51 -4.08 -2.10 15.06
N GLU A 52 -4.94 -2.97 14.57
CA GLU A 52 -4.82 -4.41 14.70
C GLU A 52 -4.68 -5.02 13.30
N TYR A 53 -3.62 -5.81 13.07
CA TYR A 53 -3.53 -6.56 11.81
C TYR A 53 -4.60 -7.64 11.80
N ASN A 54 -5.44 -7.62 10.78
CA ASN A 54 -6.43 -8.67 10.59
C ASN A 54 -5.69 -9.91 10.11
N LYS A 55 -6.03 -11.09 10.65
CA LYS A 55 -5.63 -12.33 10.01
C LYS A 55 -6.17 -12.29 8.59
N ASN A 56 -5.35 -12.66 7.61
CA ASN A 56 -5.79 -12.80 6.23
C ASN A 56 -6.79 -13.97 6.14
N GLU A 57 -8.00 -13.83 6.67
CA GLU A 57 -9.05 -14.87 6.63
C GLU A 57 -9.53 -15.12 5.19
N HIS A 58 -9.08 -14.31 4.23
CA HIS A 58 -9.25 -14.54 2.80
C HIS A 58 -8.22 -15.48 2.17
N THR A 59 -7.26 -16.03 2.93
CA THR A 59 -6.56 -17.26 2.50
C THR A 59 -7.45 -18.47 2.72
N ALA A 60 -8.56 -18.55 1.98
CA ALA A 60 -9.12 -19.84 1.61
C ALA A 60 -8.25 -20.36 0.47
N ASP A 61 -7.56 -21.46 0.74
CA ASP A 61 -6.81 -22.32 -0.17
C ASP A 61 -6.07 -21.63 -1.33
N SER A 62 -4.76 -21.50 -1.13
CA SER A 62 -3.79 -21.63 -2.21
C SER A 62 -4.15 -22.86 -3.04
N ASN A 63 -4.83 -22.65 -4.18
CA ASN A 63 -4.77 -23.42 -5.44
C ASN A 63 -5.97 -23.16 -6.38
N GLU A 64 -6.99 -22.39 -5.98
CA GLU A 64 -8.09 -22.02 -6.89
C GLU A 64 -8.35 -20.50 -6.88
N GLU A 65 -8.57 -19.96 -8.08
CA GLU A 65 -8.82 -18.55 -8.40
C GLU A 65 -9.98 -17.97 -7.56
N GLY A 66 -9.67 -17.31 -6.44
CA GLY A 66 -10.72 -16.68 -5.64
C GLY A 66 -10.30 -16.02 -4.33
N SER A 67 -9.09 -16.27 -3.81
CA SER A 67 -8.59 -15.59 -2.62
C SER A 67 -7.99 -14.22 -2.95
N ALA A 68 -8.57 -13.17 -2.36
CA ALA A 68 -8.01 -11.83 -2.40
C ALA A 68 -6.76 -11.77 -1.49
N ILE A 69 -5.57 -11.82 -2.06
CA ILE A 69 -4.33 -11.62 -1.30
C ILE A 69 -3.97 -10.14 -1.36
N PHE A 70 -4.31 -9.41 -0.29
CA PHE A 70 -3.77 -8.07 -0.04
C PHE A 70 -2.41 -8.18 0.60
N ASP A 71 -1.62 -7.10 0.49
CA ASP A 71 -0.38 -7.01 1.23
C ASP A 71 -0.65 -6.91 2.73
N LEU A 72 -1.61 -6.05 3.14
CA LEU A 72 -2.02 -5.87 4.52
C LEU A 72 -3.53 -5.58 4.65
N SER A 73 -4.12 -6.08 5.72
CA SER A 73 -5.42 -5.63 6.22
C SER A 73 -5.31 -5.32 7.70
N CYS A 74 -5.92 -4.20 8.13
CA CYS A 74 -5.94 -3.83 9.54
C CYS A 74 -7.26 -3.16 9.94
N THR A 75 -7.52 -3.17 11.23
CA THR A 75 -8.66 -2.52 11.87
C THR A 75 -8.15 -1.37 12.75
N GLY A 76 -8.72 -0.18 12.60
CA GLY A 76 -8.47 0.97 13.48
C GLY A 76 -9.24 0.87 14.79
N GLU A 77 -8.89 1.72 15.76
CA GLU A 77 -9.49 1.68 17.10
C GLU A 77 -10.99 1.99 17.13
N ASP A 78 -11.47 2.84 16.21
CA ASP A 78 -12.90 3.15 16.07
C ASP A 78 -13.62 2.14 15.15
N GLY A 79 -12.94 1.05 14.78
CA GLY A 79 -13.49 -0.05 13.99
C GLY A 79 -13.35 0.12 12.49
N GLU A 80 -12.66 1.15 12.01
CA GLU A 80 -12.38 1.36 10.58
C GLU A 80 -11.61 0.18 10.01
N LYS A 81 -11.83 -0.10 8.73
CA LYS A 81 -11.17 -1.19 8.04
C LYS A 81 -10.30 -0.64 6.93
N PHE A 82 -9.03 -1.04 6.93
CA PHE A 82 -8.07 -0.68 5.92
C PHE A 82 -7.66 -1.92 5.13
N ILE A 83 -7.72 -1.80 3.81
CA ILE A 83 -7.11 -2.72 2.86
C ILE A 83 -5.97 -1.96 2.20
N ILE A 84 -4.76 -2.50 2.28
CA ILE A 84 -3.57 -1.89 1.69
C ILE A 84 -2.96 -2.84 0.66
N GLU A 85 -2.75 -2.33 -0.55
CA GLU A 85 -2.25 -3.11 -1.67
C GLU A 85 -1.11 -2.38 -2.39
N VAL A 86 -0.03 -3.10 -2.70
CA VAL A 86 1.09 -2.60 -3.49
C VAL A 86 1.02 -3.26 -4.86
N GLN A 87 0.83 -2.46 -5.91
CA GLN A 87 0.80 -2.95 -7.27
C GLN A 87 1.90 -2.35 -8.12
N ARG A 88 2.65 -3.24 -8.74
CA ARG A 88 3.90 -2.88 -9.44
C ARG A 88 3.77 -2.77 -10.95
N GLY A 89 2.65 -3.27 -11.46
CA GLY A 89 2.36 -3.45 -12.87
C GLY A 89 0.86 -3.34 -13.05
N ARG A 90 0.43 -2.78 -14.19
CA ARG A 90 -0.99 -2.71 -14.52
C ARG A 90 -1.57 -4.11 -14.62
N GLN A 91 -2.48 -4.44 -13.71
CA GLN A 91 -3.27 -5.66 -13.77
C GLN A 91 -4.66 -5.39 -14.34
N GLY A 92 -5.20 -6.35 -15.09
CA GLY A 92 -6.58 -6.28 -15.57
C GLY A 92 -7.56 -6.12 -14.40
N ASN A 93 -8.63 -5.37 -14.63
CA ASN A 93 -9.77 -5.24 -13.71
C ASN A 93 -9.43 -4.70 -12.31
N PHE A 94 -8.34 -3.94 -12.14
CA PHE A 94 -7.90 -3.49 -10.81
C PHE A 94 -8.97 -2.67 -10.06
N LYS A 95 -9.69 -1.76 -10.74
CA LYS A 95 -10.81 -1.02 -10.15
C LYS A 95 -11.93 -1.96 -9.66
N GLN A 96 -12.27 -2.96 -10.46
CA GLN A 96 -13.30 -3.95 -10.13
C GLN A 96 -12.88 -4.82 -8.94
N ARG A 97 -11.60 -5.18 -8.84
CA ARG A 97 -11.06 -5.89 -7.68
C ARG A 97 -11.18 -5.05 -6.42
N ALA A 98 -10.73 -3.79 -6.43
CA ALA A 98 -10.90 -2.89 -5.29
C ALA A 98 -12.36 -2.81 -4.80
N ILE A 99 -13.32 -2.73 -5.73
CA ILE A 99 -14.77 -2.75 -5.42
C ILE A 99 -15.18 -4.10 -4.83
N PHE A 100 -14.78 -5.22 -5.44
CA PHE A 100 -15.10 -6.56 -4.96
C PHE A 100 -14.59 -6.78 -3.52
N TYR A 101 -13.34 -6.39 -3.27
CA TYR A 101 -12.66 -6.50 -2.00
C TYR A 101 -13.32 -5.72 -0.87
N THR A 102 -13.59 -4.43 -1.11
CA THR A 102 -14.33 -3.60 -0.17
C THR A 102 -15.76 -4.10 0.07
N SER A 103 -16.42 -4.65 -0.95
CA SER A 103 -17.76 -5.23 -0.82
C SER A 103 -17.77 -6.52 0.02
N VAL A 104 -16.80 -7.42 -0.20
CA VAL A 104 -16.65 -8.65 0.60
C VAL A 104 -16.39 -8.29 2.07
N LEU A 105 -15.48 -7.34 2.31
CA LEU A 105 -15.17 -6.85 3.65
C LEU A 105 -16.40 -6.23 4.33
N ALA A 106 -17.15 -5.38 3.62
CA ALA A 106 -18.39 -4.78 4.11
C ALA A 106 -19.44 -5.84 4.49
N ALA A 107 -19.64 -6.83 3.62
CA ALA A 107 -20.57 -7.93 3.87
C ALA A 107 -20.17 -8.76 5.10
N ALA A 108 -18.86 -8.96 5.31
CA ALA A 108 -18.34 -9.68 6.47
C ALA A 108 -18.58 -8.95 7.81
N GLN A 109 -18.88 -7.64 7.80
CA GLN A 109 -19.21 -6.88 9.01
C GLN A 109 -20.65 -7.10 9.48
N ALA A 110 -21.50 -7.71 8.66
CA ALA A 110 -22.88 -7.97 9.04
C ALA A 110 -22.94 -9.02 10.17
N PRO A 111 -23.65 -8.76 11.28
CA PRO A 111 -23.75 -9.72 12.36
C PRO A 111 -24.55 -10.96 11.96
N LYS A 112 -24.20 -12.12 12.55
CA LYS A 112 -24.90 -13.40 12.34
C LYS A 112 -26.35 -13.40 12.88
N GLY A 113 -26.74 -12.41 13.67
CA GLY A 113 -28.09 -12.22 14.22
C GLY A 113 -28.40 -10.75 14.50
N ASN A 114 -29.64 -10.42 14.88
CA ASN A 114 -30.09 -9.04 15.16
C ASN A 114 -29.81 -8.02 14.03
N ARG A 115 -29.97 -8.43 12.76
CA ARG A 115 -29.76 -7.53 11.60
C ARG A 115 -30.63 -6.28 11.65
N LYS A 116 -31.85 -6.39 12.19
CA LYS A 116 -32.77 -5.26 12.37
C LYS A 116 -32.20 -4.24 13.37
N GLY A 117 -31.61 -4.69 14.47
CA GLY A 117 -30.98 -3.81 15.47
C GLY A 117 -29.66 -3.21 15.02
N TRP A 118 -28.92 -3.90 14.14
CA TRP A 118 -27.69 -3.37 13.53
C TRP A 118 -27.93 -2.21 12.55
N ALA A 119 -29.11 -2.17 11.92
CA ALA A 119 -29.54 -1.08 11.05
C ALA A 119 -28.54 -0.69 9.93
N TYR A 120 -27.74 -1.66 9.45
CA TYR A 120 -26.74 -1.45 8.41
C TYR A 120 -25.63 -0.45 8.78
N GLN A 121 -25.29 -0.34 10.07
CA GLN A 121 -24.16 0.44 10.55
C GLN A 121 -22.84 -0.23 10.15
N LEU A 122 -22.40 0.05 8.93
CA LEU A 122 -21.11 -0.37 8.41
C LEU A 122 -20.00 0.51 9.01
N PRO A 123 -18.84 -0.07 9.37
CA PRO A 123 -17.66 0.75 9.67
C PRO A 123 -17.18 1.48 8.42
N GLU A 124 -16.33 2.48 8.61
CA GLU A 124 -15.61 3.09 7.49
C GLU A 124 -14.66 2.08 6.86
N ILE A 125 -14.63 2.03 5.54
CA ILE A 125 -13.78 1.12 4.76
C ILE A 125 -12.91 1.94 3.82
N TYR A 126 -11.60 1.77 3.95
CA TYR A 126 -10.58 2.41 3.13
C TYR A 126 -9.84 1.36 2.32
N PHE A 127 -9.86 1.51 1.01
CA PHE A 127 -8.96 0.79 0.11
C PHE A 127 -7.83 1.73 -0.30
N ILE A 128 -6.60 1.38 0.02
CA ILE A 128 -5.41 2.20 -0.24
C ILE A 128 -4.46 1.40 -1.11
N ALA A 129 -4.14 1.91 -2.29
CA ALA A 129 -3.26 1.24 -3.23
C ALA A 129 -2.04 2.08 -3.57
N LEU A 130 -0.84 1.51 -3.40
CA LEU A 130 0.43 2.07 -3.86
C LEU A 130 0.76 1.52 -5.26
N LEU A 131 0.73 2.36 -6.28
CA LEU A 131 0.94 1.96 -7.68
C LEU A 131 2.34 2.41 -8.15
N GLU A 132 3.24 1.47 -8.46
CA GLU A 132 4.64 1.77 -8.80
C GLU A 132 4.79 2.39 -10.20
N ASP A 133 4.22 1.73 -11.22
CA ASP A 133 4.54 2.00 -12.64
C ASP A 133 3.33 2.42 -13.50
N PHE A 134 2.14 2.53 -12.90
CA PHE A 134 0.91 2.82 -13.63
C PHE A 134 -0.06 3.72 -12.86
N SER A 135 -0.92 4.39 -13.61
CA SER A 135 -2.08 5.12 -13.08
C SER A 135 -3.33 4.27 -13.17
N VAL A 136 -4.21 4.41 -12.18
CA VAL A 136 -5.50 3.72 -12.15
C VAL A 136 -6.40 4.17 -13.31
N ASP A 137 -6.27 5.43 -13.71
CA ASP A 137 -6.91 6.01 -14.88
C ASP A 137 -5.89 6.62 -15.83
N ALA A 138 -6.02 6.31 -17.12
CA ALA A 138 -5.14 6.86 -18.15
C ALA A 138 -5.40 8.36 -18.39
N ASN A 139 -6.57 8.86 -17.99
CA ASN A 139 -6.97 10.26 -18.12
C ASN A 139 -6.81 11.03 -16.79
N SER A 140 -5.98 10.55 -15.85
CA SER A 140 -5.75 11.29 -14.61
C SER A 140 -5.10 12.64 -14.91
N ASP A 141 -5.32 13.61 -14.04
CA ASP A 141 -4.77 14.96 -14.17
C ASP A 141 -3.28 15.05 -13.75
N GLY A 142 -2.60 13.91 -13.67
CA GLY A 142 -1.20 13.81 -13.26
C GLY A 142 -0.96 13.96 -11.76
N ARG A 143 -2.01 14.07 -10.92
CA ARG A 143 -1.84 14.01 -9.47
C ARG A 143 -1.43 12.61 -9.01
N TYR A 144 -0.50 12.55 -8.06
CA TYR A 144 -0.01 11.30 -7.47
C TYR A 144 -0.95 10.74 -6.39
N VAL A 145 -1.96 11.50 -5.94
CA VAL A 145 -3.03 11.01 -5.05
C VAL A 145 -4.35 11.11 -5.78
N GLN A 146 -5.00 9.96 -5.99
CA GLN A 146 -6.36 9.87 -6.51
C GLN A 146 -7.26 9.41 -5.36
N ASP A 147 -7.99 10.37 -4.78
CA ASP A 147 -8.91 10.15 -3.66
C ASP A 147 -10.35 10.08 -4.17
N ILE A 148 -10.92 8.88 -4.18
CA ILE A 148 -12.15 8.55 -4.90
C ILE A 148 -13.24 8.13 -3.89
N CYS A 149 -14.43 8.69 -4.06
CA CYS A 149 -15.60 8.43 -3.23
C CYS A 149 -16.85 8.09 -4.07
N LEU A 150 -17.90 7.61 -3.40
CA LEU A 150 -19.22 7.45 -4.00
C LEU A 150 -19.98 8.78 -3.93
N ALA A 151 -20.36 9.33 -5.09
CA ALA A 151 -21.00 10.65 -5.18
C ALA A 151 -22.23 10.67 -6.09
N ASN A 152 -23.10 11.65 -5.88
CA ASN A 152 -24.20 11.97 -6.78
C ASN A 152 -23.64 12.48 -8.12
N ARG A 153 -24.09 11.87 -9.23
CA ARG A 153 -23.56 12.17 -10.57
C ARG A 153 -23.82 13.60 -11.06
N ASN A 154 -24.92 14.22 -10.64
CA ASN A 154 -25.31 15.54 -11.12
C ASN A 154 -24.68 16.66 -10.30
N THR A 155 -24.60 16.48 -8.97
CA THR A 155 -24.15 17.52 -8.04
C THR A 155 -22.70 17.34 -7.60
N GLY A 156 -22.13 16.15 -7.75
CA GLY A 156 -20.80 15.81 -7.23
C GLY A 156 -20.74 15.67 -5.70
N THR A 157 -21.87 15.80 -5.00
CA THR A 157 -21.90 15.64 -3.53
C THR A 157 -21.67 14.19 -3.13
N VAL A 158 -20.84 13.99 -2.11
CA VAL A 158 -20.58 12.67 -1.53
C VAL A 158 -21.89 12.07 -1.05
N PHE A 159 -22.15 10.82 -1.46
CA PHE A 159 -23.34 10.06 -1.10
C PHE A 159 -23.15 9.34 0.24
N TYR A 160 -21.95 8.82 0.48
CA TYR A 160 -21.59 8.09 1.70
C TYR A 160 -20.10 8.24 1.99
N GLU A 161 -19.77 8.80 3.16
CA GLU A 161 -18.38 9.07 3.58
C GLU A 161 -17.64 7.80 4.02
N GLY A 162 -18.36 6.76 4.45
CA GLY A 162 -17.75 5.55 5.03
C GLY A 162 -17.12 4.58 4.02
N LEU A 163 -16.94 4.96 2.76
CA LEU A 163 -16.27 4.14 1.75
C LEU A 163 -15.37 5.01 0.87
N SER A 164 -14.06 4.78 0.98
CA SER A 164 -13.02 5.55 0.28
C SER A 164 -12.05 4.66 -0.47
N TYR A 165 -11.65 5.08 -1.67
CA TYR A 165 -10.61 4.43 -2.48
C TYR A 165 -9.50 5.45 -2.76
N ILE A 166 -8.30 5.19 -2.26
CA ILE A 166 -7.15 6.08 -2.38
C ILE A 166 -6.07 5.37 -3.20
N PHE A 167 -5.75 5.90 -4.36
CA PHE A 167 -4.65 5.40 -5.20
C PHE A 167 -3.47 6.38 -5.14
N LEU A 168 -2.34 5.88 -4.67
CA LEU A 168 -1.06 6.59 -4.57
C LEU A 168 -0.21 6.19 -5.78
N GLU A 169 -0.25 7.02 -6.82
CA GLU A 169 0.35 6.76 -8.13
C GLU A 169 1.80 7.26 -8.17
N LEU A 170 2.76 6.39 -7.84
CA LEU A 170 4.18 6.74 -7.81
C LEU A 170 4.74 7.08 -9.19
N VAL A 171 4.12 6.60 -10.28
CA VAL A 171 4.46 7.00 -11.65
C VAL A 171 4.32 8.52 -11.85
N ASN A 172 3.35 9.13 -11.18
CA ASN A 172 3.07 10.57 -11.23
C ASN A 172 3.81 11.37 -10.14
N PHE A 173 4.49 10.71 -9.19
CA PHE A 173 5.26 11.37 -8.14
C PHE A 173 6.69 11.68 -8.62
N ALA A 174 6.96 12.93 -9.05
CA ALA A 174 8.26 13.34 -9.61
C ALA A 174 9.05 14.35 -8.75
N MET A 175 8.63 14.58 -7.49
CA MET A 175 9.20 15.60 -6.62
C MET A 175 10.63 15.25 -6.16
N ARG A 176 11.49 16.27 -6.09
CA ARG A 176 12.84 16.20 -5.51
C ARG A 176 12.82 16.44 -4.00
N GLU A 177 13.94 16.17 -3.31
CA GLU A 177 14.06 16.35 -1.86
C GLU A 177 13.73 17.77 -1.37
N ASP A 178 14.10 18.79 -2.14
CA ASP A 178 13.85 20.20 -1.85
C ASP A 178 12.39 20.64 -2.06
N GLU A 179 11.59 19.80 -2.72
CA GLU A 179 10.19 20.08 -3.06
C GLU A 179 9.21 19.44 -2.07
N LEU A 180 9.67 18.51 -1.22
CA LEU A 180 8.83 17.76 -0.28
C LEU A 180 8.25 18.69 0.80
N LYS A 181 6.92 18.77 0.89
CA LYS A 181 6.22 19.66 1.84
C LYS A 181 5.49 18.87 2.92
N SER A 182 4.76 17.84 2.51
CA SER A 182 3.95 17.01 3.40
C SER A 182 4.70 15.77 3.89
N ASP A 183 4.22 15.14 4.96
CA ASP A 183 4.75 13.85 5.40
C ASP A 183 4.44 12.73 4.38
N LEU A 184 3.33 12.84 3.65
CA LEU A 184 3.04 11.96 2.52
C LEU A 184 4.11 12.09 1.42
N ASP A 185 4.54 13.30 1.08
CA ASP A 185 5.59 13.51 0.07
C ASP A 185 6.89 12.81 0.49
N LYS A 186 7.25 12.92 1.78
CA LYS A 186 8.43 12.24 2.35
C LYS A 186 8.28 10.72 2.28
N TRP A 187 7.11 10.19 2.63
CA TRP A 187 6.82 8.75 2.54
C TRP A 187 6.95 8.24 1.11
N LEU A 188 6.29 8.90 0.15
CA LEU A 188 6.32 8.47 -1.25
C LEU A 188 7.73 8.62 -1.84
N TYR A 189 8.48 9.66 -1.47
CA TYR A 189 9.87 9.82 -1.87
C TYR A 189 10.74 8.67 -1.34
N VAL A 190 10.61 8.31 -0.07
CA VAL A 190 11.35 7.18 0.53
C VAL A 190 10.95 5.87 -0.14
N LEU A 191 9.66 5.55 -0.24
CA LEU A 191 9.17 4.31 -0.86
C LEU A 191 9.68 4.16 -2.31
N LYS A 192 9.65 5.24 -3.10
CA LYS A 192 10.06 5.23 -4.51
C LYS A 192 11.58 5.11 -4.69
N ASN A 193 12.38 5.70 -3.80
CA ASN A 193 13.81 5.91 -4.06
C ASN A 193 14.76 5.16 -3.14
N ILE A 194 14.33 4.67 -1.97
CA ILE A 194 15.22 4.12 -0.92
C ILE A 194 16.17 3.03 -1.41
N SER A 195 15.71 2.14 -2.30
CA SER A 195 16.54 1.07 -2.87
C SER A 195 17.71 1.57 -3.72
N ARG A 196 17.68 2.83 -4.17
CA ARG A 196 18.73 3.48 -4.96
C ARG A 196 19.60 4.42 -4.11
N MET A 197 19.33 4.53 -2.81
CA MET A 197 20.07 5.41 -1.92
C MET A 197 21.27 4.69 -1.29
N ASP A 198 22.38 5.42 -1.13
CA ASP A 198 23.55 4.93 -0.37
C ASP A 198 23.56 5.43 1.09
N LYS A 199 22.84 6.52 1.33
CA LYS A 199 22.77 7.18 2.63
C LYS A 199 21.36 7.71 2.89
N MET A 200 21.01 7.77 4.16
CA MET A 200 19.77 8.39 4.61
C MET A 200 19.78 9.91 4.30
N PRO A 201 18.72 10.45 3.66
CA PRO A 201 18.57 11.88 3.40
C PRO A 201 18.58 12.73 4.68
N LEU A 202 18.85 14.04 4.55
CA LEU A 202 18.87 14.93 5.71
C LEU A 202 17.49 15.11 6.33
N PHE A 203 16.44 15.18 5.50
CA PHE A 203 15.07 15.41 5.96
C PHE A 203 14.50 14.27 6.82
N THR A 204 15.14 13.10 6.84
CA THR A 204 14.70 11.92 7.59
C THR A 204 15.46 11.69 8.90
N ARG A 205 16.52 12.45 9.20
CA ARG A 205 17.50 12.22 10.30
C ARG A 205 17.02 12.40 11.75
N LYS A 206 15.71 12.56 12.00
CA LYS A 206 15.12 12.70 13.35
C LYS A 206 13.66 12.25 13.39
N THR A 207 13.30 11.28 12.57
CA THR A 207 11.90 10.96 12.26
C THR A 207 11.66 9.46 12.27
N ILE A 208 10.41 9.05 12.14
CA ILE A 208 9.99 7.66 11.92
C ILE A 208 10.78 6.96 10.78
N PHE A 209 11.31 7.73 9.82
CA PHE A 209 12.14 7.23 8.74
C PHE A 209 13.49 6.66 9.20
N GLU A 210 14.07 7.09 10.32
CA GLU A 210 15.32 6.47 10.82
C GLU A 210 15.12 4.98 11.10
N LYS A 211 13.96 4.64 11.67
CA LYS A 211 13.54 3.26 11.90
C LYS A 211 13.35 2.53 10.56
N VAL A 212 12.72 3.16 9.58
CA VAL A 212 12.58 2.59 8.21
C VAL A 212 13.94 2.26 7.61
N PHE A 213 14.89 3.21 7.60
CA PHE A 213 16.23 2.99 7.03
C PHE A 213 17.01 1.89 7.78
N SER A 214 16.87 1.80 9.11
CA SER A 214 17.51 0.75 9.91
C SER A 214 16.97 -0.65 9.56
N ILE A 215 15.66 -0.79 9.38
CA ILE A 215 15.01 -2.08 9.06
C ILE A 215 15.24 -2.47 7.60
N ALA A 216 15.30 -1.47 6.71
CA ALA A 216 15.50 -1.65 5.27
C ALA A 216 16.95 -1.99 4.89
N GLU A 217 17.92 -1.83 5.79
CA GLU A 217 19.32 -2.09 5.49
C GLU A 217 19.57 -3.59 5.32
N TYR A 218 20.02 -3.99 4.13
CA TYR A 218 20.16 -5.40 3.76
C TYR A 218 21.13 -6.16 4.68
N VAL A 219 22.17 -5.49 5.19
CA VAL A 219 23.16 -6.12 6.06
C VAL A 219 22.56 -6.58 7.38
N ASN A 220 21.55 -5.88 7.90
CA ASN A 220 20.86 -6.17 9.16
C ASN A 220 19.90 -7.36 9.06
N MET A 221 19.72 -7.93 7.87
CA MET A 221 18.83 -9.06 7.64
C MET A 221 19.47 -10.42 7.94
N SER A 222 18.67 -11.37 8.42
CA SER A 222 19.05 -12.77 8.56
C SER A 222 19.34 -13.42 7.20
N LYS A 223 19.95 -14.61 7.20
CA LYS A 223 20.23 -15.35 5.95
C LYS A 223 18.93 -15.76 5.24
N GLU A 224 17.93 -16.14 6.00
CA GLU A 224 16.60 -16.52 5.55
C GLU A 224 15.88 -15.32 4.94
N GLU A 225 15.91 -14.17 5.64
CA GLU A 225 15.36 -12.90 5.16
C GLU A 225 16.01 -12.45 3.85
N LYS A 226 17.34 -12.53 3.76
CA LYS A 226 18.08 -12.24 2.53
C LYS A 226 17.65 -13.15 1.38
N THR A 227 17.43 -14.43 1.65
CA THR A 227 16.97 -15.41 0.66
C THR A 227 15.55 -15.09 0.16
N MET A 228 14.64 -14.76 1.09
CA MET A 228 13.27 -14.36 0.76
C MET A 228 13.25 -13.07 -0.08
N TYR A 229 14.02 -12.06 0.32
CA TYR A 229 14.14 -10.82 -0.43
C TYR A 229 14.72 -11.01 -1.83
N ASN A 230 15.82 -11.76 -1.96
CA ASN A 230 16.44 -12.01 -3.26
C ASN A 230 15.48 -12.75 -4.21
N SER A 231 14.66 -13.66 -3.66
CA SER A 231 13.59 -14.33 -4.41
C SER A 231 12.49 -13.35 -4.84
N ALA A 232 12.05 -12.44 -3.96
CA ALA A 232 11.06 -11.42 -4.27
C ALA A 232 11.59 -10.42 -5.33
N LEU A 233 12.86 -10.05 -5.25
CA LEU A 233 13.53 -9.17 -6.20
C LEU A 233 13.67 -9.85 -7.58
N LYS A 234 13.96 -11.15 -7.61
CA LYS A 234 13.96 -11.92 -8.86
C LYS A 234 12.57 -11.98 -9.47
N ARG A 235 11.52 -12.26 -8.70
CA ARG A 235 10.13 -12.24 -9.20
C ARG A 235 9.76 -10.87 -9.77
N LYS A 236 10.16 -9.77 -9.10
CA LYS A 236 9.99 -8.41 -9.64
C LYS A 236 10.61 -8.29 -11.03
N TRP A 237 11.87 -8.69 -11.13
CA TRP A 237 12.63 -8.59 -12.38
C TRP A 237 12.01 -9.41 -13.51
N ASP A 238 11.61 -10.65 -13.22
CA ASP A 238 10.98 -11.54 -14.19
C ASP A 238 9.64 -10.98 -14.68
N ASN A 239 8.80 -10.45 -13.78
CA ASN A 239 7.54 -9.81 -14.12
C ASN A 239 7.73 -8.55 -14.98
N GLN A 240 8.73 -7.71 -14.66
CA GLN A 240 9.03 -6.52 -15.47
C GLN A 240 9.43 -6.90 -16.89
N ASN A 241 10.25 -7.94 -17.06
CA ASN A 241 10.63 -8.38 -18.40
C ASN A 241 9.40 -8.82 -19.19
N VAL A 242 8.47 -9.56 -18.59
CA VAL A 242 7.23 -9.97 -19.28
C VAL A 242 6.43 -8.75 -19.74
N LEU A 243 6.31 -7.71 -18.91
CA LEU A 243 5.60 -6.48 -19.27
C LEU A 243 6.34 -5.68 -20.36
N ASP A 244 7.67 -5.59 -20.30
CA ASP A 244 8.50 -4.89 -21.31
C ASP A 244 8.45 -5.57 -22.70
N TYR A 245 8.12 -6.87 -22.76
CA TYR A 245 8.04 -7.67 -24.00
C TYR A 245 6.60 -7.98 -24.45
N ALA A 246 5.57 -7.46 -23.78
CA ALA A 246 4.16 -7.58 -24.15
C ALA A 246 3.69 -6.38 -24.97
#